data_AF-A0A2E4G4G5-F1
#
_entry.id   AF-A0A2E4G4G5-F1
#
_cell.length_a   1.000
_cell.length_b   1.000
_cell.length_c   1.000
_cell.angle_alpha   90.00
_cell.angle_beta   90.00
_cell.angle_gamma   90.00
#
_symmetry.space_group_name_H-M   'P 1'
#
loop_
_entity.id
_entity.type
_entity.pdbx_description
1 polymer ?
#
loop_
_entity_poly.entity_id
_entity_poly.type
_entity_poly.pdbx_seq_one_letter_code
_entity_poly.pdbx_strand_id
1 'polypeptide(L)' 'MLICSMFLFSQLNAADSSATRGKIEEALGGSIREAAEIARDANRKPGEVLEFFGLEDDMKVLEISPATGYWSKFVGPT' A
#
# COMPACT_ATOMS: atom_id res chain seq x y z
N MET A 1 16.41 48.26 1.34
CA MET A 1 16.63 46.85 0.96
C MET A 1 15.79 45.98 1.87
N LEU A 2 14.59 45.60 1.43
CA LEU A 2 13.69 44.72 2.17
C LEU A 2 13.90 43.31 1.61
N ILE A 3 14.63 42.46 2.34
CA ILE A 3 14.83 41.07 1.96
C ILE A 3 13.55 40.34 2.38
N CYS A 4 12.66 40.11 1.42
CA CYS A 4 11.49 39.28 1.58
C CYS A 4 11.97 37.82 1.62
N SER A 5 12.04 37.26 2.83
CA SER A 5 12.44 35.87 3.05
C SER A 5 11.32 34.96 2.54
N MET A 6 11.49 34.44 1.32
CA MET A 6 10.60 33.44 0.73
C MET A 6 10.82 32.12 1.48
N PHE A 7 9.92 31.79 2.40
CA PHE A 7 9.78 30.41 2.87
C PHE A 7 9.27 29.57 1.68
N LEU A 8 10.17 28.77 1.08
CA LEU A 8 9.74 27.64 0.26
C LEU A 8 9.09 26.62 1.21
N PHE A 9 7.76 26.58 1.20
CA PHE A 9 7.05 25.42 1.74
C PHE A 9 7.33 24.25 0.80
N SER A 10 8.01 23.22 1.30
CA SER A 10 8.07 21.92 0.63
C SER A 10 6.65 21.42 0.47
N GLN A 11 6.21 21.23 -0.78
CA GLN A 11 4.93 20.59 -1.03
C GLN A 11 5.00 19.16 -0.50
N LEU A 12 4.15 18.84 0.48
CA LEU A 12 3.83 17.45 0.80
C LEU A 12 3.16 16.87 -0.44
N ASN A 13 3.90 16.04 -1.18
CA ASN A 13 3.28 15.20 -2.21
C ASN A 13 2.50 14.12 -1.45
N ALA A 14 1.18 14.24 -1.43
CA ALA A 14 0.33 13.12 -1.06
C ALA A 14 0.55 12.00 -2.09
N ALA A 15 0.54 10.75 -1.65
CA ALA A 15 0.67 9.63 -2.57
C ALA A 15 -0.51 9.61 -3.55
N ASP A 16 -0.24 9.17 -4.79
CA ASP A 16 -1.30 8.98 -5.78
C ASP A 16 -2.09 7.71 -5.44
N SER A 17 -3.36 7.87 -5.07
CA SER A 17 -4.25 6.75 -4.75
C SER A 17 -4.47 5.82 -5.94
N SER A 18 -4.46 6.35 -7.18
CA SER A 18 -4.55 5.54 -8.40
C SER A 18 -3.29 4.70 -8.59
N ALA A 19 -2.12 5.29 -8.35
CA ALA A 19 -0.85 4.56 -8.41
C ALA A 19 -0.77 3.47 -7.34
N THR A 20 -1.25 3.76 -6.13
CA THR A 20 -1.30 2.78 -5.04
C THR A 20 -2.25 1.63 -5.38
N ARG A 21 -3.42 1.92 -5.97
CA ARG A 21 -4.34 0.87 -6.42
C ARG A 21 -3.73 -0.02 -7.50
N GLY A 22 -2.97 0.54 -8.45
CA GLY A 22 -2.24 -0.25 -9.44
C GLY A 22 -1.24 -1.23 -8.81
N LYS A 23 -0.50 -0.80 -7.78
CA LYS A 23 0.43 -1.68 -7.04
C LYS A 23 -0.30 -2.81 -6.29
N ILE A 24 -1.45 -2.51 -5.71
CA ILE A 24 -2.29 -3.53 -5.04
C ILE A 24 -2.78 -4.56 -6.08
N GLU A 25 -3.22 -4.12 -7.26
CA GLU A 25 -3.65 -5.00 -8.35
C GLU A 25 -2.51 -5.88 -8.87
N GLU A 26 -1.29 -5.35 -8.99
CA GLU A 26 -0.10 -6.13 -9.33
C GLU A 26 0.19 -7.20 -8.26
N ALA A 27 0.13 -6.83 -6.98
CA ALA A 27 0.35 -7.76 -5.87
C ALA A 27 -0.70 -8.88 -5.81
N LEU A 28 -1.95 -8.63 -6.24
CA LEU A 28 -2.98 -9.68 -6.35
C LEU A 28 -2.56 -10.80 -7.30
N GLY A 29 -1.86 -10.46 -8.39
CA GLY A 29 -1.33 -11.39 -9.38
C GLY A 29 0.10 -11.90 -9.10
N GLY A 30 0.70 -11.52 -7.97
CA GLY A 30 2.10 -11.82 -7.67
C GLY A 30 2.39 -13.31 -7.51
N SER A 31 3.48 -13.79 -8.13
CA SER A 31 3.87 -15.21 -8.11
C SER A 31 4.35 -15.73 -6.75
N ILE A 32 4.57 -14.84 -5.78
CA ILE A 32 4.93 -15.19 -4.40
C ILE A 32 3.75 -15.77 -3.62
N ARG A 33 2.54 -15.67 -4.16
CA ARG A 33 1.29 -16.12 -3.52
C ARG A 33 0.98 -17.56 -3.84
N GLU A 34 0.58 -18.30 -2.82
CA GLU A 34 0.20 -19.71 -2.95
C GLU A 34 -1.28 -19.88 -3.30
N ALA A 35 -1.64 -21.02 -3.90
CA ALA A 35 -3.03 -21.32 -4.28
C ALA A 35 -4.02 -21.26 -3.11
N ALA A 36 -3.59 -21.69 -1.91
CA ALA A 36 -4.40 -21.62 -0.70
C ALA A 36 -4.66 -20.18 -0.25
N GLU A 37 -3.75 -19.25 -0.54
CA GLU A 37 -3.93 -17.82 -0.24
C GLU A 37 -4.90 -17.20 -1.23
N ILE A 38 -4.74 -17.48 -2.53
CA ILE A 38 -5.62 -16.99 -3.60
C ILE A 38 -7.07 -17.44 -3.35
N ALA A 39 -7.28 -18.68 -2.92
CA ALA A 39 -8.61 -19.21 -2.59
C ALA A 39 -9.33 -18.41 -1.48
N ARG A 40 -8.60 -17.66 -0.64
CA ARG A 40 -9.18 -16.86 0.44
C ARG A 40 -9.64 -15.49 -0.01
N ASP A 41 -9.20 -15.01 -1.17
CA ASP A 41 -9.47 -13.66 -1.65
C ASP A 41 -10.96 -13.39 -1.83
N ALA A 42 -11.74 -14.39 -2.23
CA ALA A 42 -13.20 -14.27 -2.34
C ALA A 42 -13.86 -13.81 -1.02
N ASN A 43 -13.32 -14.24 0.12
CA ASN A 43 -13.81 -13.89 1.45
C ASN A 43 -13.09 -12.69 2.06
N ARG A 44 -11.82 -12.48 1.69
CA ARG A 44 -10.96 -11.44 2.29
C ARG A 44 -10.97 -10.13 1.54
N LYS A 45 -11.27 -10.15 0.24
CA LYS A 45 -11.31 -8.98 -0.65
C LYS A 45 -10.11 -8.06 -0.45
N PRO A 46 -8.87 -8.58 -0.59
CA PRO A 46 -7.65 -7.87 -0.20
C PRO A 46 -7.51 -6.51 -0.89
N GLY A 47 -7.88 -6.38 -2.16
CA GLY A 47 -7.84 -5.09 -2.86
C GLY A 47 -8.74 -4.05 -2.21
N GLU A 48 -10.00 -4.41 -1.98
CA GLU A 48 -11.00 -3.54 -1.37
C GLU A 48 -10.70 -3.24 0.09
N VAL A 49 -10.14 -4.19 0.84
CA VAL A 49 -9.74 -3.98 2.24
C VAL A 49 -8.57 -3.00 2.34
N LEU A 50 -7.55 -3.13 1.50
CA LEU A 50 -6.41 -2.20 1.50
C LEU A 50 -6.82 -0.81 1.03
N GLU A 51 -7.75 -0.72 0.06
CA GLU A 51 -8.37 0.54 -0.34
C GLU A 51 -9.21 1.16 0.77
N PHE A 52 -10.01 0.36 1.49
CA PHE A 52 -10.78 0.82 2.64
C PHE A 52 -9.90 1.36 3.77
N PHE A 53 -8.72 0.78 3.99
CA PHE A 53 -7.75 1.31 4.95
C PHE A 53 -7.10 2.62 4.50
N GLY A 54 -7.34 3.07 3.26
CA GLY A 54 -6.70 4.26 2.70
C GLY A 54 -5.20 4.08 2.58
N LEU A 55 -4.74 2.86 2.25
CA LEU A 55 -3.31 2.61 2.08
C LEU A 55 -2.76 3.51 0.95
N GLU A 56 -1.67 4.19 1.26
CA GLU A 56 -0.86 4.98 0.33
C GLU A 56 0.53 4.35 0.18
N ASP A 57 1.15 4.50 -0.99
CA ASP A 57 2.37 3.77 -1.34
C ASP A 57 3.65 4.19 -0.59
N ASP A 58 3.61 5.33 0.10
CA ASP A 58 4.70 5.83 0.93
C ASP A 58 4.56 5.49 2.42
N MET A 59 3.40 4.95 2.83
CA MET A 59 3.12 4.55 4.20
C MET A 59 4.08 3.46 4.70
N LYS A 60 4.33 3.46 6.01
CA LYS A 60 5.07 2.39 6.69
C LYS A 60 4.09 1.50 7.43
N VAL A 61 4.04 0.23 7.05
CA VAL A 61 3.08 -0.74 7.59
C VAL A 61 3.77 -1.67 8.58
N LEU A 62 3.15 -1.85 9.75
CA LEU A 62 3.51 -2.88 10.72
C LEU A 62 2.39 -3.93 10.76
N GLU A 63 2.70 -5.16 10.33
CA GLU A 63 1.78 -6.29 10.50
C GLU A 63 2.01 -6.94 11.87
N ILE A 64 0.97 -6.94 12.71
CA ILE A 64 0.99 -7.62 14.01
C ILE A 64 0.44 -9.03 13.81
N SER A 65 1.19 -10.05 14.26
CA SER A 65 0.81 -11.47 14.20
C SER A 65 0.52 -11.97 12.77
N PRO A 66 1.53 -11.99 11.88
CA PRO A 66 1.32 -12.25 10.45
C PRO A 66 0.87 -13.68 10.11
N ALA A 67 1.01 -14.64 11.03
CA ALA A 67 0.81 -16.06 10.77
C ALA A 67 1.57 -16.52 9.51
N THR A 68 0.88 -16.93 8.44
CA THR A 68 1.50 -17.33 7.16
C THR A 68 2.00 -16.16 6.32
N GLY A 69 1.74 -14.91 6.73
CA GLY A 69 2.19 -13.71 6.04
C GLY A 69 1.28 -13.27 4.88
N TYR A 70 -0.01 -13.64 4.91
CA TYR A 70 -0.96 -13.31 3.84
C TYR A 70 -0.97 -11.81 3.49
N TRP A 71 -0.99 -10.91 4.48
CA TRP A 71 -0.99 -9.48 4.22
C TRP A 71 0.41 -8.95 3.89
N SER A 72 1.46 -9.51 4.50
CA SER A 72 2.85 -9.22 4.16
C SER A 72 3.16 -9.38 2.67
N LYS A 73 2.45 -10.26 1.93
CA LYS A 73 2.62 -10.39 0.47
C LYS A 73 2.13 -9.17 -0.33
N PHE A 74 1.35 -8.30 0.27
CA PHE A 74 0.85 -7.07 -0.35
C PHE A 74 1.61 -5.83 0.12
N VAL A 75 1.95 -5.76 1.40
CA VAL A 75 2.51 -4.54 2.04
C VAL A 75 3.99 -4.68 2.41
N GLY A 76 4.54 -5.89 2.31
CA GLY A 76 5.93 -6.16 2.59
C GLY A 76 6.85 -5.75 1.44
N PRO A 77 8.17 -5.73 1.67
CA PRO A 77 9.15 -5.49 0.62
C PRO A 77 9.04 -6.54 -0.50
N THR A 78 9.30 -6.09 -1.73
CA THR A 78 9.39 -6.94 -2.93
C THR A 78 10.81 -7.43 -3.17
#